data_AF-A0A9C7SCH8-F1
#
_entry.id   AF-A0A9C7SCH8-F1
#
_cell.length_a   1.000
_cell.length_b   1.000
_cell.length_c   1.000
_cell.angle_alpha   90.00
_cell.angle_beta   90.00
_cell.angle_gamma   90.00
#
_symmetry.space_group_name_H-M   'P 1'
#
loop_
_entity.id
_entity.type
_entity.pdbx_description
1 polymer ?
#
loop_
_entity_poly.entity_id
_entity_poly.type
_entity_poly.pdbx_seq_one_letter_code
_entity_poly.pdbx_strand_id
1 'polypeptide(L)'
;FATNGLAGFLFYWGILGSILAYSRGLKLGMGIMLVPIGLSALLIVLGEPLAKLINRERPLFPGGLGGYLVQSLFELFEAIIAYLSNTLSYVRLGAFAVAHVGLSALVFILADLMGGFAPMRWLIIALGNLVVVGFEGMIVGIQTLRLEYYEFFTKFFRGEGIPYRPLSVPEA
;
A
#
# COMPACT_ATOMS: atom_id res chain seq x y z
N PHE A 1 -13.44 -0.18 15.89
CA PHE A 1 -12.72 0.89 15.17
C PHE A 1 -11.71 1.48 16.14
N ALA A 2 -10.43 1.11 15.98
CA ALA A 2 -9.40 1.56 16.91
C ALA A 2 -9.21 3.08 16.80
N THR A 3 -9.18 3.76 17.94
CA THR A 3 -8.92 5.21 18.07
C THR A 3 -7.64 5.66 17.36
N ASN A 4 -6.70 4.73 17.13
CA ASN A 4 -5.43 4.96 16.44
C ASN A 4 -5.55 4.98 14.90
N GLY A 5 -6.71 4.59 14.33
CA GLY A 5 -6.90 4.55 12.88
C GLY A 5 -6.92 5.93 12.21
N LEU A 6 -7.52 6.93 12.88
CA LEU A 6 -7.62 8.30 12.36
C LEU A 6 -6.28 9.05 12.48
N ALA A 7 -5.57 8.84 13.60
CA ALA A 7 -4.24 9.39 13.82
C ALA A 7 -3.22 8.81 12.82
N GLY A 8 -3.26 7.50 12.59
CA GLY A 8 -2.41 6.82 11.61
C GLY A 8 -2.73 7.21 10.16
N PHE A 9 -4.00 7.45 9.82
CA PHE A 9 -4.40 7.96 8.51
C PHE A 9 -3.85 9.38 8.26
N LEU A 10 -3.96 10.27 9.25
CA LEU A 10 -3.41 11.63 9.18
C LEU A 10 -1.88 11.63 9.10
N PHE A 11 -1.21 10.73 9.83
CA PHE A 11 0.24 10.54 9.75
C PHE A 11 0.68 10.15 8.34
N TYR A 12 0.02 9.12 7.79
CA TYR A 12 0.34 8.59 6.47
C TYR A 12 0.13 9.63 5.37
N TRP A 13 -1.04 10.28 5.33
CA TRP A 13 -1.34 11.34 4.37
C TRP A 13 -0.47 12.58 4.55
N GLY A 14 -0.08 12.89 5.78
CA GLY A 14 0.87 13.96 6.10
C GLY A 14 2.23 13.72 5.47
N ILE A 15 2.82 12.54 5.67
CA ILE A 15 4.11 12.18 5.07
C ILE A 15 4.02 12.18 3.55
N LEU A 16 2.97 11.57 2.99
CA LEU A 16 2.79 11.45 1.54
C LEU A 16 2.60 12.82 0.87
N GLY A 17 1.77 13.69 1.47
CA GLY A 17 1.57 15.06 1.01
C GLY A 17 2.85 15.89 1.07
N SER A 18 3.65 15.71 2.12
CA SER A 18 4.94 16.37 2.29
C SER A 18 5.97 15.95 1.23
N ILE A 19 6.06 14.66 0.92
CA ILE A 19 6.94 14.14 -0.15
C ILE A 19 6.49 14.68 -1.53
N LEU A 20 5.18 14.67 -1.80
CA LEU A 20 4.63 15.16 -3.05
C LEU A 20 4.85 16.66 -3.23
N ALA A 21 4.62 17.46 -2.18
CA ALA A 21 4.86 18.90 -2.18
C ALA A 21 6.32 19.22 -2.50
N TYR A 22 7.27 18.49 -1.90
CA TYR A 22 8.69 18.62 -2.18
C TYR A 22 9.02 18.26 -3.65
N SER A 23 8.50 17.14 -4.15
CA SER A 23 8.73 16.68 -5.54
C SER A 23 8.16 17.63 -6.61
N ARG A 24 7.10 18.38 -6.27
CA ARG A 24 6.46 19.39 -7.15
C ARG A 24 7.10 20.77 -7.04
N GLY A 25 8.15 20.93 -6.23
CA GLY A 25 8.83 22.21 -6.03
C GLY A 25 8.02 23.26 -5.28
N LEU A 26 6.94 22.86 -4.57
CA LEU A 26 6.25 23.79 -3.68
C LEU A 26 7.19 24.10 -2.50
N LYS A 27 7.62 25.36 -2.41
CA LYS A 27 8.31 25.90 -1.23
C LYS A 27 7.33 26.11 -0.08
N LEU A 28 6.66 25.04 0.34
CA LEU A 28 5.93 25.02 1.60
C LEU A 28 6.97 25.16 2.72
N GLY A 29 6.76 26.13 3.61
CA GLY A 29 7.63 26.29 4.77
C GLY A 29 7.71 24.97 5.54
N MET A 30 8.91 24.59 5.97
CA MET A 30 9.20 23.30 6.63
C MET A 30 8.24 23.02 7.80
N GLY A 31 7.75 24.06 8.47
CA GLY A 31 6.71 23.96 9.49
C GLY A 31 5.39 23.37 8.98
N ILE A 32 4.87 23.84 7.83
CA ILE A 32 3.58 23.37 7.29
C ILE A 32 3.68 21.89 6.85
N MET A 33 4.85 21.46 6.37
CA MET A 33 5.13 20.06 6.02
C MET A 33 5.18 19.14 7.25
N LEU A 34 5.62 19.65 8.40
CA LEU A 34 5.78 18.88 9.63
C LEU A 34 4.53 18.91 10.53
N VAL A 35 3.66 19.91 10.37
CA VAL A 35 2.39 20.03 11.11
C VAL A 35 1.55 18.76 11.09
N PRO A 36 1.25 18.12 9.93
CA PRO A 36 0.41 16.93 9.93
C PRO A 36 1.09 15.74 10.63
N ILE A 37 2.41 15.60 10.50
CA ILE A 37 3.22 14.57 11.17
C ILE A 37 3.19 14.78 12.69
N GLY A 38 3.44 16.00 13.15
CA GLY A 38 3.42 16.38 14.56
C GLY A 38 2.03 16.24 15.19
N LEU A 39 0.98 16.62 14.46
CA LEU A 39 -0.41 16.46 14.90
C LEU A 39 -0.77 14.98 15.07
N SER A 40 -0.37 14.12 14.13
CA SER A 40 -0.61 12.68 14.26
C SER A 40 0.20 12.01 15.37
N ALA A 41 1.47 12.42 15.58
CA ALA A 41 2.26 11.94 16.71
C ALA A 41 1.61 12.35 18.04
N LEU A 42 1.11 13.60 18.12
CA LEU A 42 0.36 14.09 19.27
C LEU A 42 -0.94 13.30 19.47
N LEU A 43 -1.67 12.96 18.40
CA LEU A 43 -2.90 12.17 18.50
C LEU A 43 -2.66 10.71 18.91
N ILE A 44 -1.52 10.10 18.57
CA ILE A 44 -1.13 8.77 19.04
C ILE A 44 -0.78 8.83 20.54
N VAL A 45 0.04 9.81 20.94
CA VAL A 45 0.44 10.01 22.35
C VAL A 45 -0.71 10.50 23.23
N LEU A 46 -1.71 11.19 22.69
CA LEU A 46 -2.89 11.62 23.44
C LEU A 46 -4.05 10.62 23.32
N GLY A 47 -4.04 9.72 22.33
CA GLY A 47 -5.12 8.78 22.04
C GLY A 47 -5.34 7.77 23.17
N GLU A 48 -4.27 7.16 23.68
CA GLU A 48 -4.34 6.25 24.83
C GLU A 48 -4.87 6.91 26.13
N PRO A 49 -4.36 8.08 26.56
CA PRO A 49 -4.84 8.73 27.78
C PRO A 49 -6.23 9.33 27.60
N LEU A 50 -6.60 9.84 26.41
CA LEU A 50 -7.96 10.30 26.13
C LEU A 50 -8.97 9.15 26.11
N ALA A 51 -8.61 7.98 25.56
CA ALA A 51 -9.46 6.79 25.57
C ALA A 51 -9.64 6.23 27.00
N LYS A 52 -8.62 6.28 27.85
CA LYS A 52 -8.73 5.90 29.27
C LYS A 52 -9.52 6.91 30.10
N LEU A 53 -9.39 8.21 29.79
CA LEU A 53 -10.18 9.28 30.43
C LEU A 53 -11.67 9.18 30.08
N ILE A 54 -12.00 8.84 28.83
CA ILE A 54 -13.39 8.69 28.36
C ILE A 54 -14.04 7.41 28.90
N ASN A 55 -13.28 6.31 29.01
CA ASN A 55 -13.75 5.03 29.55
C ASN A 55 -13.72 4.96 31.09
N ARG A 56 -13.26 6.02 31.77
CA ARG A 56 -13.15 6.11 33.25
C ARG A 56 -12.38 4.94 33.91
N GLU A 57 -11.48 4.28 33.19
CA GLU A 57 -10.64 3.22 33.74
C GLU A 57 -9.40 3.81 34.41
N ARG A 58 -9.13 3.40 35.66
CA ARG A 58 -7.86 3.69 36.36
C ARG A 58 -7.01 2.43 36.32
N PRO A 59 -5.69 2.51 36.04
CA PRO A 59 -4.85 3.71 36.04
C PRO A 59 -4.61 4.34 34.64
N LEU A 60 -4.57 5.68 34.58
CA LEU A 60 -4.25 6.45 33.36
C LEU A 60 -2.83 6.17 32.83
N PHE A 61 -1.89 5.79 33.69
CA PHE A 61 -0.51 5.43 33.35
C PHE A 61 -0.18 4.07 33.98
N PRO A 62 -0.37 2.94 33.27
CA PRO A 62 0.11 1.65 33.73
C PRO A 62 1.65 1.70 33.71
N GLY A 63 2.30 1.71 34.88
CA GLY A 63 3.77 1.63 34.97
C GLY A 63 4.56 2.94 35.11
N GLY A 64 3.89 4.09 35.31
CA GLY A 64 4.54 5.41 35.51
C GLY A 64 4.88 6.16 34.22
N LEU A 65 5.18 7.46 34.32
CA LEU A 65 5.44 8.36 33.18
C LEU A 65 6.54 7.86 32.24
N GLY A 66 7.57 7.19 32.79
CA GLY A 66 8.66 6.60 32.01
C GLY A 66 8.22 5.38 31.20
N GLY A 67 7.43 4.47 31.80
CA GLY A 67 6.91 3.29 31.11
C GLY A 67 5.96 3.66 29.96
N TYR A 68 5.12 4.66 30.18
CA TYR A 68 4.25 5.21 29.15
C TYR A 68 5.01 5.84 27.98
N LEU A 69 6.08 6.59 28.24
CA LEU A 69 6.91 7.18 27.19
C LEU A 69 7.58 6.10 26.32
N VAL A 70 8.08 5.03 26.94
CA VAL A 70 8.70 3.92 26.21
C VAL A 70 7.66 3.14 25.40
N GLN A 71 6.48 2.89 25.97
CA GLN A 71 5.38 2.22 25.28
C GLN A 71 4.92 3.02 24.05
N SER A 72 4.60 4.30 24.23
CA SER A 72 4.17 5.19 23.14
C SER A 72 5.21 5.32 22.03
N LEU A 73 6.51 5.31 22.37
CA LEU A 73 7.59 5.30 21.38
C LEU A 73 7.62 3.98 20.59
N PHE A 74 7.47 2.84 21.26
CA PHE A 74 7.39 1.54 20.59
C PHE A 74 6.16 1.43 19.67
N GLU A 75 4.99 1.92 20.11
CA GLU A 75 3.78 1.96 19.28
C GLU A 75 3.97 2.84 18.04
N LEU A 76 4.66 3.97 18.16
CA LEU A 76 4.98 4.82 17.01
C LEU A 76 5.92 4.09 16.02
N PHE A 77 6.95 3.41 16.54
CA PHE A 77 7.86 2.60 15.71
C PHE A 77 7.13 1.46 15.00
N GLU A 78 6.28 0.73 15.71
CA GLU A 78 5.49 -0.37 15.14
C GLU A 78 4.52 0.15 14.07
N ALA A 79 3.85 1.28 14.32
CA ALA A 79 2.99 1.92 13.34
C ALA A 79 3.76 2.32 12.08
N ILE A 80 4.94 2.92 12.22
CA ILE A 80 5.80 3.28 11.08
C ILE A 80 6.22 2.04 10.30
N ILE A 81 6.70 0.99 10.97
CA ILE A 81 7.13 -0.26 10.32
C ILE A 81 5.95 -0.92 9.60
N ALA A 82 4.77 -0.95 10.23
CA ALA A 82 3.56 -1.50 9.62
C ALA A 82 3.17 -0.71 8.37
N TYR A 83 3.17 0.63 8.42
CA TYR A 83 2.83 1.45 7.25
C TYR A 83 3.87 1.35 6.13
N LEU A 84 5.16 1.33 6.47
CA LEU A 84 6.23 1.11 5.49
C LEU A 84 6.14 -0.27 4.85
N SER A 85 5.95 -1.32 5.65
CA SER A 85 5.82 -2.70 5.16
C SER A 85 4.64 -2.84 4.21
N ASN A 86 3.47 -2.28 4.58
CA ASN A 86 2.31 -2.23 3.71
C ASN A 86 2.62 -1.48 2.40
N THR A 87 3.26 -0.31 2.47
CA THR A 87 3.58 0.50 1.28
C THR A 87 4.57 -0.22 0.35
N LEU A 88 5.65 -0.77 0.91
CA LEU A 88 6.67 -1.50 0.16
C LEU A 88 6.10 -2.72 -0.57
N SER A 89 5.06 -3.34 -0.02
CA SER A 89 4.41 -4.44 -0.71
C SER A 89 3.68 -4.02 -1.99
N TYR A 90 3.04 -2.84 -1.98
CA TYR A 90 2.42 -2.26 -3.17
C TYR A 90 3.43 -1.66 -4.17
N VAL A 91 4.63 -1.25 -3.74
CA VAL A 91 5.71 -0.80 -4.66
C VAL A 91 6.03 -1.84 -5.73
N ARG A 92 5.81 -3.14 -5.42
CA ARG A 92 5.97 -4.24 -6.36
C ARG A 92 5.11 -4.08 -7.62
N LEU A 93 3.87 -3.60 -7.50
CA LEU A 93 3.01 -3.27 -8.65
C LEU A 93 3.62 -2.16 -9.50
N GLY A 94 4.22 -1.15 -8.86
CA GLY A 94 4.94 -0.07 -9.53
C GLY A 94 6.17 -0.56 -10.31
N ALA A 95 6.94 -1.48 -9.72
CA ALA A 95 8.09 -2.09 -10.40
C ALA A 95 7.67 -2.86 -11.67
N PHE A 96 6.54 -3.56 -11.63
CA PHE A 96 6.00 -4.24 -12.82
C PHE A 96 5.53 -3.27 -13.90
N ALA A 97 4.94 -2.12 -13.54
CA ALA A 97 4.56 -1.10 -14.52
C ALA A 97 5.78 -0.50 -15.24
N VAL A 98 6.87 -0.25 -14.50
CA VAL A 98 8.13 0.21 -15.09
C VAL A 98 8.75 -0.86 -16.00
N ALA A 99 8.72 -2.12 -15.58
CA ALA A 99 9.19 -3.25 -16.39
C ALA A 99 8.40 -3.37 -17.71
N HIS A 100 7.07 -3.24 -17.65
CA HIS A 100 6.19 -3.28 -18.82
C HIS A 100 6.54 -2.22 -19.85
N VAL A 101 6.72 -0.97 -19.41
CA VAL A 101 7.13 0.13 -20.30
C VAL A 101 8.53 -0.12 -20.86
N GLY A 102 9.46 -0.61 -20.05
CA GLY A 102 10.83 -0.91 -20.48
C GLY A 102 10.89 -2.02 -21.52
N LEU A 103 10.16 -3.12 -21.33
CA LEU A 103 10.11 -4.25 -22.24
C LEU A 103 9.39 -3.89 -23.55
N SER A 104 8.31 -3.10 -23.45
CA SER A 104 7.61 -2.57 -24.63
C SER A 104 8.52 -1.66 -25.45
N ALA A 105 9.28 -0.76 -24.80
CA ALA A 105 10.26 0.08 -25.48
C ALA A 105 11.37 -0.74 -26.16
N LEU A 106 11.83 -1.83 -25.52
CA LEU A 106 12.80 -2.75 -26.12
C LEU A 106 12.26 -3.40 -27.41
N VAL A 107 10.99 -3.80 -27.44
CA VAL A 107 10.35 -4.35 -28.65
C VAL A 107 10.39 -3.33 -29.80
N PHE A 108 10.11 -2.05 -29.54
CA PHE A 108 10.20 -1.00 -30.57
C PHE A 108 11.64 -0.79 -31.05
N ILE A 109 12.62 -0.76 -30.14
CA ILE A 109 14.04 -0.64 -30.51
C ILE A 109 14.48 -1.81 -31.40
N LEU A 110 14.12 -3.04 -31.05
CA LEU A 110 14.44 -4.23 -31.86
C LEU A 110 13.77 -4.18 -33.24
N ALA A 111 12.53 -3.71 -33.32
CA ALA A 111 11.80 -3.55 -34.57
C ALA A 111 12.45 -2.50 -35.48
N ASP A 112 12.98 -1.41 -34.92
CA ASP A 112 13.65 -0.36 -35.66
C ASP A 112 15.07 -0.76 -36.11
N LEU A 113 15.80 -1.55 -35.31
CA LEU A 113 17.11 -2.10 -35.66
C LEU A 113 17.06 -3.12 -36.82
N MET A 114 15.93 -3.83 -36.98
CA MET A 114 15.74 -4.83 -38.03
C MET A 114 15.41 -4.24 -39.42
N GLY A 115 15.36 -2.91 -39.55
CA GLY A 115 15.69 -2.17 -40.78
C GLY A 115 14.91 -2.50 -42.07
N GLY A 116 14.00 -1.59 -42.45
CA GLY A 116 13.70 -1.30 -43.87
C GLY A 116 12.48 -1.97 -44.50
N PHE A 117 12.10 -3.19 -44.09
CA PHE A 117 10.89 -3.85 -44.59
C PHE A 117 9.68 -3.54 -43.69
N ALA A 118 8.77 -2.70 -44.19
CA ALA A 118 7.55 -2.31 -43.46
C ALA A 118 6.75 -3.51 -42.89
N PRO A 119 6.55 -4.64 -43.60
CA PRO A 119 5.82 -5.79 -43.06
C PRO A 119 6.53 -6.48 -41.90
N MET A 120 7.86 -6.59 -41.96
CA MET A 120 8.67 -7.26 -40.95
C MET A 120 8.66 -6.48 -39.62
N ARG A 121 8.71 -5.15 -39.69
CA ARG A 121 8.61 -4.27 -38.52
C ARG A 121 7.30 -4.45 -37.76
N TRP A 122 6.17 -4.45 -38.48
CA TRP A 122 4.86 -4.66 -37.86
C TRP A 122 4.71 -6.05 -37.24
N LEU A 123 5.30 -7.07 -37.88
CA LEU A 123 5.33 -8.43 -37.33
C LEU A 123 6.08 -8.49 -35.99
N ILE A 124 7.26 -7.85 -35.91
CA ILE A 124 8.06 -7.81 -34.68
C ILE A 124 7.32 -7.06 -33.56
N ILE A 125 6.69 -5.93 -33.86
CA ILE A 125 5.90 -5.17 -32.88
C ILE A 125 4.72 -6.00 -32.37
N ALA A 126 3.96 -6.62 -33.28
CA ALA A 126 2.79 -7.41 -32.90
C ALA A 126 3.17 -8.64 -32.07
N LEU A 127 4.17 -9.40 -32.53
CA LEU A 127 4.62 -10.61 -31.84
C LEU A 127 5.32 -10.29 -30.52
N GLY A 128 6.19 -9.27 -30.50
CA GLY A 128 6.90 -8.84 -29.30
C GLY A 128 5.95 -8.35 -28.21
N ASN A 129 4.98 -7.50 -28.54
CA ASN A 129 3.99 -7.05 -27.56
C ASN A 129 3.05 -8.17 -27.11
N LEU A 130 2.70 -9.13 -27.98
CA LEU A 130 1.91 -10.30 -27.59
C LEU A 130 2.64 -11.13 -26.52
N VAL A 131 3.94 -11.36 -26.71
CA VAL A 131 4.80 -12.08 -25.75
C VAL A 131 4.92 -11.30 -24.44
N VAL A 132 5.17 -10.00 -24.50
CA VAL A 132 5.23 -9.10 -23.33
C VAL A 132 3.94 -9.21 -22.52
N VAL A 133 2.79 -9.01 -23.16
CA VAL A 133 1.47 -9.04 -22.49
C VAL A 133 1.18 -10.41 -21.90
N GLY A 134 1.49 -11.50 -22.62
CA GLY A 134 1.26 -12.86 -22.13
C GLY A 134 2.11 -13.21 -20.91
N PHE A 135 3.42 -12.99 -20.98
CA PHE A 135 4.34 -13.33 -19.89
C PHE A 135 4.19 -12.40 -18.70
N GLU A 136 4.16 -11.08 -18.91
CA GLU A 136 4.00 -10.13 -17.82
C GLU A 136 2.61 -10.22 -17.21
N GLY A 137 1.55 -10.40 -18.02
CA GLY A 137 0.19 -10.58 -17.53
C GLY A 137 0.07 -11.76 -16.56
N MET A 138 0.71 -12.89 -16.88
CA MET A 138 0.78 -14.05 -15.99
C MET A 138 1.53 -13.74 -14.68
N ILE A 139 2.72 -13.15 -14.77
CA ILE A 139 3.56 -12.85 -13.59
C ILE A 139 2.89 -11.83 -12.68
N VAL A 140 2.40 -10.73 -13.26
CA VAL A 140 1.69 -9.67 -12.53
C VAL A 140 0.40 -10.22 -11.93
N GLY A 141 -0.35 -11.05 -12.66
CA GLY A 141 -1.54 -11.70 -12.15
C GLY A 141 -1.28 -12.50 -10.86
N ILE A 142 -0.25 -13.36 -10.86
CA ILE A 142 0.15 -14.13 -9.67
C ILE A 142 0.52 -13.21 -8.49
N GLN A 143 1.24 -12.13 -8.77
CA GLN A 143 1.73 -11.21 -7.73
C GLN A 143 0.61 -10.33 -7.17
N THR A 144 -0.33 -9.89 -8.00
CA THR A 144 -1.53 -9.17 -7.55
C THR A 144 -2.39 -10.06 -6.67
N LEU A 145 -2.65 -11.31 -7.07
CA LEU A 145 -3.39 -12.26 -6.25
C LEU A 145 -2.73 -12.47 -4.88
N ARG A 146 -1.40 -12.54 -4.82
CA ARG A 146 -0.67 -12.60 -3.53
C ARG A 146 -0.98 -11.38 -2.65
N LEU A 147 -0.88 -10.17 -3.18
CA LEU A 147 -1.17 -8.96 -2.42
C LEU A 147 -2.63 -8.93 -1.95
N GLU A 148 -3.55 -9.30 -2.83
CA GLU A 148 -4.98 -9.30 -2.55
C GLU A 148 -5.36 -10.30 -1.46
N TYR A 149 -4.91 -11.55 -1.57
CA TYR A 149 -5.20 -12.59 -0.58
C TYR A 149 -4.52 -12.36 0.77
N TYR A 150 -3.25 -11.95 0.80
CA TYR A 150 -2.50 -11.88 2.05
C TYR A 150 -2.63 -10.53 2.76
N GLU A 151 -2.66 -9.41 2.03
CA GLU A 151 -2.59 -8.08 2.63
C GLU A 151 -3.90 -7.31 2.61
N PHE A 152 -4.80 -7.60 1.66
CA PHE A 152 -6.09 -6.94 1.56
C PHE A 152 -7.21 -7.76 2.23
N PHE A 153 -7.42 -9.00 1.79
CA PHE A 153 -8.52 -9.83 2.29
C PHE A 153 -8.36 -10.21 3.77
N THR A 154 -7.16 -10.53 4.24
CA THR A 154 -6.92 -10.85 5.66
C THR A 154 -7.31 -9.73 6.63
N LYS A 155 -7.35 -8.46 6.17
CA LYS A 155 -7.70 -7.32 7.02
C LYS A 155 -9.21 -7.20 7.27
N PHE A 156 -10.06 -7.76 6.40
CA PHE A 156 -11.52 -7.58 6.44
C PHE A 156 -12.31 -8.90 6.42
N PHE A 157 -11.76 -9.95 5.82
CA PHE A 157 -12.41 -11.23 5.64
C PHE A 157 -11.94 -12.23 6.70
N ARG A 158 -12.85 -12.72 7.54
CA ARG A 158 -12.55 -13.64 8.66
C ARG A 158 -12.59 -15.13 8.27
N GLY A 159 -12.85 -15.47 7.01
CA GLY A 159 -12.95 -16.88 6.59
C GLY A 159 -14.15 -17.63 7.17
N GLU A 160 -15.06 -16.94 7.85
CA GLU A 160 -16.26 -17.50 8.47
C GLU A 160 -17.45 -17.41 7.51
N GLY A 161 -18.18 -18.51 7.35
CA GLY A 161 -19.38 -18.57 6.53
C GLY A 161 -19.81 -20.01 6.26
N ILE A 162 -21.11 -20.23 6.03
CA ILE A 162 -21.65 -21.52 5.59
C ILE A 162 -21.84 -21.43 4.07
N PRO A 163 -21.18 -22.28 3.27
CA PRO A 163 -21.39 -22.30 1.83
C PRO A 163 -22.84 -22.66 1.52
N TYR A 164 -23.55 -21.78 0.82
CA TYR A 164 -24.92 -22.02 0.41
C TYR A 164 -24.98 -23.21 -0.55
N ARG A 165 -25.73 -24.25 -0.17
CA ARG A 165 -26.04 -25.40 -1.04
C ARG A 165 -27.53 -25.33 -1.39
N PRO A 166 -27.90 -24.98 -2.64
CA PRO A 166 -29.29 -25.02 -3.06
C PRO A 166 -29.79 -26.46 -3.08
N LEU A 167 -31.06 -26.66 -2.74
CA LEU A 167 -31.75 -27.94 -2.92
C LEU A 167 -31.88 -28.24 -4.41
N SER A 168 -31.13 -29.22 -4.91
CA SER A 168 -31.34 -29.78 -6.24
C SER A 168 -32.52 -30.75 -6.19
N VAL A 169 -33.55 -30.51 -6.99
CA VAL A 169 -34.60 -31.49 -7.25
C VAL A 169 -33.99 -32.68 -8.00
N PRO A 170 -34.26 -33.94 -7.60
CA PRO A 170 -33.82 -35.10 -8.35
C PRO A 170 -34.36 -35.02 -9.78
N GLU A 171 -33.48 -35.08 -10.79
CA GLU A 171 -33.90 -35.32 -12.17
C GLU A 171 -34.59 -36.70 -12.22
N ALA A 172 -35.81 -36.70 -12.75
CA ALA A 172 -36.68 -37.87 -12.87
C ALA A 172 -36.31 -38.73 -14.09
#